data_AF-A0A8D8JT14-F1
#
_entry.id   AF-A0A8D8JT14-F1
#
_cell.length_a   1.000
_cell.length_b   1.000
_cell.length_c   1.000
_cell.angle_alpha   90.00
_cell.angle_beta   90.00
_cell.angle_gamma   90.00
#
_symmetry.space_group_name_H-M   'P 1'
#
loop_
_entity.id
_entity.type
_entity.pdbx_description
1 polymer ?
#
loop_
_entity_poly.entity_id
_entity_poly.type
_entity_poly.pdbx_seq_one_letter_code
_entity_poly.pdbx_strand_id
1 'polypeptide(L)'
;IPIESIPWLREVGWRPQYRAQRAARPLEESADPDKLANSLNVVLQSVRQHSAAWPFLKPVNPTEVPDYYDHIKYPMDLKTMGDRLKNKYYVARRLFMADMARIFTNCRLYNSPETEYYRCANTLERYFQTKMKEIGLWDK
;
A
#
# COMPACT_ATOMS: atom_id res chain seq x y z
N ILE A 1 39.16 8.96 6.96
CA ILE A 1 39.63 8.45 8.27
C ILE A 1 38.57 7.47 8.76
N PRO A 2 38.90 6.20 9.00
CA PRO A 2 37.94 5.23 9.53
C PRO A 2 37.38 5.73 10.87
N ILE A 3 36.09 5.56 11.13
CA ILE A 3 35.43 6.03 12.37
C ILE A 3 36.09 5.43 13.62
N GLU A 4 36.65 4.23 13.46
CA GLU A 4 37.41 3.48 14.47
C GLU A 4 38.74 4.14 14.86
N SER A 5 39.18 5.13 14.08
CA SER A 5 40.43 5.88 14.28
C SER A 5 40.21 7.18 15.07
N ILE A 6 38.99 7.48 15.51
CA ILE A 6 38.67 8.68 16.30
C ILE A 6 38.90 8.38 17.80
N PRO A 7 39.92 8.98 18.45
CA PRO A 7 40.37 8.59 19.79
C PRO A 7 39.29 8.66 20.87
N TRP A 8 38.47 9.72 20.86
CA TRP A 8 37.43 9.98 21.85
C TRP A 8 36.33 8.92 21.90
N LEU A 9 36.11 8.15 20.83
CA LEU A 9 35.09 7.09 20.82
C LEU A 9 35.49 5.91 21.73
N ARG A 10 36.78 5.63 21.93
CA ARG A 10 37.21 4.52 22.81
C ARG A 10 37.01 4.83 24.29
N GLU A 11 37.21 6.08 24.69
CA GLU A 11 37.14 6.50 26.11
C GLU A 11 35.73 6.40 26.68
N VAL A 12 34.71 6.63 25.86
CA VAL A 12 33.29 6.54 26.26
C VAL A 12 32.71 5.12 26.13
N GLY A 13 33.56 4.12 25.90
CA GLY A 13 33.13 2.72 25.77
C GLY A 13 32.32 2.43 24.50
N TRP A 14 32.40 3.31 23.48
CA TRP A 14 31.74 3.06 22.20
C TRP A 14 32.39 1.85 21.53
N ARG A 15 31.62 0.78 21.36
CA ARG A 15 31.98 -0.34 20.49
C ARG A 15 31.28 -0.12 19.16
N PRO A 16 31.87 -0.55 18.04
CA PRO A 16 31.11 -0.71 16.81
C PRO A 16 29.97 -1.67 17.15
N GLN A 17 28.79 -1.11 17.36
CA GLN A 17 27.59 -1.85 17.06
C GLN A 17 27.72 -2.07 15.56
N TYR A 18 28.30 -3.20 15.18
CA TYR A 18 27.61 -3.98 14.18
C TYR A 18 26.19 -4.03 14.74
N ARG A 19 25.35 -3.07 14.36
CA ARG A 19 23.99 -3.41 14.01
C ARG A 19 24.26 -4.61 13.13
N ALA A 20 24.13 -5.82 13.70
CA ALA A 20 23.86 -7.01 12.94
C ALA A 20 22.91 -6.45 11.91
N GLN A 21 23.39 -6.32 10.65
CA GLN A 21 22.64 -5.70 9.55
C GLN A 21 21.24 -6.09 9.88
N ARG A 22 20.35 -5.16 10.28
CA ARG A 22 19.01 -5.55 10.76
C ARG A 22 18.54 -6.39 9.61
N ALA A 23 18.62 -7.72 9.73
CA ALA A 23 18.90 -8.55 8.56
C ALA A 23 17.74 -8.25 7.69
N ALA A 24 17.96 -7.49 6.60
CA ALA A 24 16.93 -6.61 6.02
C ALA A 24 15.70 -7.48 5.97
N ARG A 25 14.74 -7.24 6.90
CA ARG A 25 13.79 -8.31 7.32
C ARG A 25 13.35 -8.94 6.03
N PRO A 26 13.68 -10.23 5.74
CA PRO A 26 13.47 -10.78 4.40
C PRO A 26 12.05 -10.42 4.03
N LEU A 27 11.94 -9.77 2.89
CA LEU A 27 11.13 -8.59 2.62
C LEU A 27 9.62 -8.86 2.65
N GLU A 28 9.05 -9.50 3.70
CA GLU A 28 7.80 -10.27 3.65
C GLU A 28 7.55 -10.86 2.26
N GLU A 29 8.56 -11.49 1.66
CA GLU A 29 8.34 -12.33 0.50
C GLU A 29 7.55 -13.53 1.02
N SER A 30 6.35 -13.75 0.50
CA SER A 30 5.68 -15.00 0.82
C SER A 30 6.58 -16.13 0.33
N ALA A 31 6.73 -17.17 1.15
CA ALA A 31 7.45 -18.39 0.77
C ALA A 31 6.89 -19.04 -0.51
N ASP A 32 5.69 -18.62 -0.92
CA ASP A 32 5.00 -18.98 -2.16
C ASP A 32 4.37 -17.70 -2.78
N PRO A 33 5.02 -17.08 -3.78
CA PRO A 33 4.53 -15.88 -4.47
C PRO A 33 3.19 -16.08 -5.19
N ASP A 34 2.93 -17.29 -5.69
CA ASP A 34 1.68 -17.59 -6.40
C ASP A 34 0.51 -17.72 -5.44
N LYS A 35 0.72 -18.36 -4.29
CA LYS A 35 -0.28 -18.37 -3.21
C LYS A 35 -0.63 -16.96 -2.74
N LEU A 36 0.37 -16.10 -2.53
CA LEU A 36 0.12 -14.69 -2.19
C LEU A 36 -0.66 -13.97 -3.28
N ALA A 37 -0.24 -14.09 -4.55
CA ALA A 37 -0.92 -13.45 -5.67
C ALA A 37 -2.40 -13.90 -5.77
N ASN A 38 -2.67 -15.20 -5.56
CA ASN A 38 -4.02 -15.75 -5.54
C ASN A 38 -4.85 -15.17 -4.38
N SER A 39 -4.29 -15.12 -3.17
CA SER A 39 -4.96 -14.51 -2.01
C SER A 39 -5.25 -13.02 -2.22
N LEU A 40 -4.30 -12.25 -2.76
CA LEU A 40 -4.51 -10.84 -3.10
C LEU A 40 -5.56 -10.66 -4.19
N ASN A 41 -5.63 -11.56 -5.17
CA ASN A 41 -6.64 -11.51 -6.22
C ASN A 41 -8.05 -11.69 -5.64
N VAL A 42 -8.24 -12.63 -4.70
CA VAL A 42 -9.53 -12.84 -4.02
C VAL A 42 -10.00 -11.55 -3.34
N VAL A 43 -9.09 -10.85 -2.64
CA VAL A 43 -9.40 -9.56 -1.99
C VAL A 43 -9.72 -8.50 -3.04
N LEU A 44 -8.91 -8.37 -4.09
CA LEU A 44 -9.13 -7.39 -5.14
C LEU A 44 -10.49 -7.57 -5.83
N GLN A 45 -10.87 -8.80 -6.16
CA GLN A 45 -12.18 -9.07 -6.78
C GLN A 45 -13.33 -8.73 -5.83
N SER A 46 -13.20 -9.09 -4.54
CA SER A 46 -14.20 -8.75 -3.53
C SER A 46 -14.38 -7.24 -3.39
N VAL A 47 -13.29 -6.49 -3.34
CA VAL A 47 -13.31 -5.02 -3.27
C VAL A 47 -13.94 -4.41 -4.54
N ARG A 48 -13.62 -4.93 -5.73
CA ARG A 48 -14.21 -4.44 -7.00
C ARG A 48 -15.71 -4.66 -7.10
N GLN A 49 -16.24 -5.71 -6.49
CA GLN A 49 -17.67 -6.05 -6.52
C GLN A 49 -18.50 -5.32 -5.45
N HIS A 50 -17.85 -4.67 -4.49
CA HIS A 50 -18.53 -3.93 -3.45
C HIS A 50 -19.26 -2.70 -4.03
N SER A 51 -20.48 -2.41 -3.56
CA SER A 51 -21.31 -1.32 -4.09
C SER A 51 -20.64 0.05 -4.03
N ALA A 52 -19.84 0.31 -3.00
CA ALA A 52 -19.05 1.53 -2.84
C ALA A 52 -17.79 1.64 -3.72
N ALA A 53 -17.51 0.66 -4.59
CA ALA A 53 -16.28 0.63 -5.39
C ALA A 53 -16.32 1.48 -6.66
N TRP A 54 -17.52 1.89 -7.09
CA TRP A 54 -17.75 2.54 -8.38
C TRP A 54 -16.79 3.71 -8.71
N PRO A 55 -16.37 4.59 -7.77
CA PRO A 55 -15.46 5.69 -8.13
C PRO A 55 -14.02 5.24 -8.40
N PHE A 56 -13.65 4.04 -7.94
CA PHE A 56 -12.27 3.58 -7.89
C PHE A 56 -11.99 2.48 -8.93
N LEU A 57 -12.98 2.11 -9.74
CA LEU A 57 -12.86 1.01 -10.71
C LEU A 57 -11.86 1.31 -11.84
N LYS A 58 -11.64 2.58 -12.16
CA LYS A 58 -10.79 3.07 -13.25
C LYS A 58 -10.00 4.30 -12.80
N PRO A 59 -8.90 4.65 -13.49
CA PRO A 59 -8.21 5.91 -13.26
C PRO A 59 -9.15 7.11 -13.44
N VAL A 60 -8.94 8.18 -12.68
CA VAL A 60 -9.68 9.43 -12.85
C VAL A 60 -9.38 10.02 -14.24
N ASN A 61 -10.42 10.37 -14.99
CA ASN A 61 -10.27 10.90 -16.33
C ASN A 61 -9.86 12.39 -16.27
N PRO A 62 -8.67 12.77 -16.78
CA PRO A 62 -8.22 14.17 -16.75
C PRO A 62 -9.10 15.12 -17.59
N THR A 63 -9.86 14.61 -18.56
CA THR A 63 -10.80 15.44 -19.31
C THR A 63 -12.06 15.77 -18.50
N GLU A 64 -12.48 14.85 -17.61
CA GLU A 64 -13.66 15.03 -16.75
C GLU A 64 -13.30 15.77 -15.45
N VAL A 65 -12.08 15.59 -14.95
CA VAL A 65 -11.57 16.21 -13.72
C VAL A 65 -10.21 16.86 -14.01
N PRO A 66 -10.20 18.09 -14.58
CA PRO A 66 -9.00 18.71 -15.14
C PRO A 66 -7.86 18.97 -14.16
N ASP A 67 -8.16 19.30 -12.91
CA ASP A 67 -7.20 19.67 -11.87
C ASP A 67 -6.71 18.48 -11.03
N TYR A 68 -7.26 17.27 -11.23
CA TYR A 68 -7.01 16.13 -10.35
C TYR A 68 -5.52 15.81 -10.20
N TYR A 69 -4.79 15.80 -11.32
CA TYR A 69 -3.37 15.43 -11.35
C TYR A 69 -2.43 16.55 -10.88
N ASP A 70 -2.93 17.78 -10.75
CA ASP A 70 -2.21 18.88 -10.10
C ASP A 70 -2.22 18.70 -8.58
N HIS A 71 -3.32 18.21 -8.02
CA HIS A 71 -3.47 17.98 -6.59
C HIS A 71 -2.99 16.59 -6.14
N ILE A 72 -3.22 15.54 -6.95
CA ILE A 72 -2.91 14.15 -6.61
C ILE A 72 -1.65 13.66 -7.34
N LYS A 73 -0.55 13.58 -6.58
CA LYS A 73 0.78 13.26 -7.13
C LYS A 73 0.98 11.79 -7.48
N TYR A 74 0.28 10.89 -6.79
CA TYR A 74 0.44 9.44 -6.97
C TYR A 74 -0.93 8.78 -7.19
N PRO A 75 -1.57 8.99 -8.35
CA PRO A 75 -2.87 8.40 -8.68
C PRO A 75 -2.84 6.86 -8.58
N MET A 76 -3.96 6.27 -8.19
CA MET A 76 -4.14 4.82 -8.09
C MET A 76 -5.62 4.48 -8.20
N ASP A 77 -5.91 3.28 -8.71
CA ASP A 77 -7.25 2.77 -8.95
C ASP A 77 -7.23 1.22 -9.03
N LEU A 78 -8.41 0.59 -8.93
CA LEU A 78 -8.55 -0.86 -8.86
C LEU A 78 -8.26 -1.57 -10.20
N LYS A 79 -8.32 -0.88 -11.35
CA LYS A 79 -7.86 -1.44 -12.62
C LYS A 79 -6.34 -1.50 -12.64
N THR A 80 -5.67 -0.40 -12.30
CA THR A 80 -4.20 -0.36 -12.22
C THR A 80 -3.66 -1.37 -11.22
N MET A 81 -4.31 -1.54 -10.05
CA MET A 81 -3.96 -2.61 -9.12
C MET A 81 -4.13 -4.00 -9.72
N GLY A 82 -5.19 -4.25 -10.50
CA GLY A 82 -5.38 -5.52 -11.21
C GLY A 82 -4.26 -5.80 -12.22
N ASP A 83 -3.87 -4.78 -12.98
CA ASP A 83 -2.77 -4.88 -13.95
C ASP A 83 -1.44 -5.14 -13.24
N ARG A 84 -1.16 -4.46 -12.11
CA ARG A 84 0.01 -4.71 -11.26
C ARG A 84 0.05 -6.13 -10.70
N LEU A 85 -1.08 -6.63 -10.21
CA LEU A 85 -1.19 -7.99 -9.68
C LEU A 85 -0.92 -9.04 -10.77
N LYS A 86 -1.51 -8.87 -11.96
CA LYS A 86 -1.27 -9.75 -13.11
C LYS A 86 0.22 -9.80 -13.50
N ASN A 87 0.90 -8.66 -13.42
CA ASN A 87 2.33 -8.53 -13.71
C ASN A 87 3.25 -8.87 -12.53
N LYS A 88 2.75 -9.58 -11.50
CA LYS A 88 3.52 -10.03 -10.33
C LYS A 88 4.23 -8.89 -9.56
N TYR A 89 3.72 -7.67 -9.62
CA TYR A 89 4.29 -6.51 -8.93
C TYR A 89 4.21 -6.63 -7.39
N TYR A 90 3.14 -7.24 -6.88
CA TYR A 90 2.90 -7.36 -5.44
C TYR A 90 3.62 -8.57 -4.83
N VAL A 91 4.96 -8.54 -4.84
CA VAL A 91 5.81 -9.57 -4.21
C VAL A 91 5.69 -9.63 -2.69
N ALA A 92 5.08 -8.60 -2.09
CA ALA A 92 4.78 -8.54 -0.66
C ALA A 92 3.42 -7.88 -0.44
N ARG A 93 2.63 -8.38 0.51
CA ARG A 93 1.28 -7.87 0.82
C ARG A 93 1.26 -6.37 1.13
N ARG A 94 2.30 -5.83 1.78
CA ARG A 94 2.38 -4.40 2.12
C ARG A 94 2.36 -3.49 0.89
N LEU A 95 2.86 -3.96 -0.25
CA LEU A 95 2.82 -3.20 -1.52
C LEU A 95 1.38 -3.07 -2.02
N PHE A 96 0.60 -4.15 -1.93
CA PHE A 96 -0.82 -4.15 -2.26
C PHE A 96 -1.61 -3.27 -1.30
N MET A 97 -1.33 -3.37 0.01
CA MET A 97 -1.96 -2.54 1.04
C MET A 97 -1.67 -1.05 0.84
N ALA A 98 -0.43 -0.69 0.48
CA ALA A 98 -0.05 0.69 0.21
C ALA A 98 -0.81 1.27 -1.00
N ASP A 99 -0.96 0.50 -2.09
CA ASP A 99 -1.74 0.94 -3.25
C ASP A 99 -3.23 1.08 -2.93
N MET A 100 -3.81 0.13 -2.18
CA MET A 100 -5.21 0.21 -1.77
C MET A 100 -5.46 1.42 -0.86
N ALA A 101 -4.58 1.65 0.13
CA ALA A 101 -4.66 2.83 1.01
C ALA A 101 -4.50 4.14 0.22
N ARG A 102 -3.67 4.13 -0.83
CA ARG A 102 -3.47 5.29 -1.72
C ARG A 102 -4.74 5.68 -2.46
N ILE A 103 -5.56 4.72 -2.90
CA ILE A 103 -6.88 5.00 -3.49
C ILE A 103 -7.74 5.82 -2.51
N PHE A 104 -7.86 5.36 -1.27
CA PHE A 104 -8.73 6.01 -0.28
C PHE A 104 -8.19 7.35 0.20
N THR A 105 -6.88 7.43 0.45
CA THR A 105 -6.23 8.68 0.89
C THR A 105 -6.26 9.74 -0.18
N ASN A 106 -5.99 9.41 -1.45
CA ASN A 106 -6.15 10.34 -2.56
C ASN A 106 -7.60 10.84 -2.69
N CYS A 107 -8.58 9.93 -2.56
CA CYS A 107 -9.99 10.30 -2.60
C CYS A 107 -10.34 11.31 -1.50
N ARG A 108 -9.91 11.06 -0.26
CA ARG A 108 -10.16 11.96 0.88
C ARG A 108 -9.38 13.27 0.81
N LEU A 109 -8.22 13.27 0.15
CA LEU A 109 -7.42 14.47 -0.06
C LEU A 109 -8.08 15.40 -1.09
N TYR A 110 -8.62 14.84 -2.17
CA TYR A 110 -9.22 15.63 -3.25
C TYR A 110 -10.67 16.03 -2.95
N ASN A 111 -11.46 15.15 -2.35
CA ASN A 111 -12.90 15.36 -2.16
C ASN A 111 -13.25 15.82 -0.75
N SER A 112 -14.27 16.68 -0.62
CA SER A 112 -14.79 17.10 0.70
C SER A 112 -15.42 15.93 1.47
N PRO A 113 -15.35 15.90 2.82
CA PRO A 113 -15.97 14.87 3.66
C PRO A 113 -17.47 14.63 3.43
N GLU A 114 -18.19 15.64 2.95
CA GLU A 114 -19.63 15.63 2.70
C GLU A 114 -20.02 14.93 1.39
N THR A 115 -19.05 14.69 0.51
CA THR A 115 -19.28 14.07 -0.80
C THR A 115 -19.54 12.56 -0.70
N GLU A 116 -20.24 12.03 -1.70
CA GLU A 116 -20.43 10.57 -1.82
C GLU A 116 -19.11 9.84 -2.03
N TYR A 117 -18.19 10.41 -2.80
CA TYR A 117 -16.84 9.88 -3.03
C TYR A 117 -16.08 9.60 -1.73
N TYR A 118 -16.09 10.56 -0.81
CA TYR A 118 -15.44 10.43 0.50
C TYR A 118 -16.10 9.32 1.34
N ARG A 119 -17.44 9.26 1.35
CA ARG A 119 -18.18 8.19 2.03
C ARG A 119 -17.87 6.81 1.44
N CYS A 120 -17.76 6.70 0.11
CA CYS A 120 -17.35 5.49 -0.59
C CYS A 120 -15.95 5.04 -0.17
N ALA A 121 -14.98 5.97 -0.10
CA ALA A 121 -13.62 5.65 0.33
C ALA A 121 -13.59 5.05 1.75
N ASN A 122 -14.28 5.66 2.70
CA ASN A 122 -14.33 5.15 4.09
C ASN A 122 -15.01 3.79 4.20
N THR A 123 -16.09 3.60 3.44
CA THR A 123 -16.83 2.34 3.44
C THR A 123 -15.99 1.21 2.85
N LEU A 124 -15.37 1.47 1.71
CA LEU A 124 -14.57 0.48 1.00
C LEU A 124 -13.27 0.16 1.73
N GLU A 125 -12.65 1.14 2.40
CA GLU A 125 -11.46 0.93 3.23
C GLU A 125 -11.75 -0.03 4.39
N ARG A 126 -12.86 0.15 5.11
CA ARG A 126 -13.28 -0.78 6.17
C ARG A 126 -13.55 -2.18 5.61
N TYR A 127 -14.24 -2.27 4.48
CA TYR A 127 -14.52 -3.55 3.83
C TYR A 127 -13.23 -4.27 3.41
N PHE A 128 -12.28 -3.55 2.81
CA PHE A 128 -10.96 -4.05 2.46
C PHE A 128 -10.21 -4.60 3.68
N GLN A 129 -10.18 -3.86 4.79
CA GLN A 129 -9.55 -4.32 6.02
C GLN A 129 -10.19 -5.61 6.54
N THR A 130 -11.52 -5.72 6.52
CA THR A 130 -12.23 -6.94 6.87
C THR A 130 -11.80 -8.10 5.97
N LYS A 131 -11.73 -7.91 4.65
CA LYS A 131 -11.28 -8.97 3.73
C LYS A 131 -9.84 -9.39 3.95
N MET A 132 -8.94 -8.46 4.22
CA MET A 132 -7.56 -8.80 4.57
C MET A 132 -7.45 -9.57 5.88
N LYS A 133 -8.27 -9.24 6.89
CA LYS A 133 -8.34 -9.97 8.16
C LYS A 133 -8.87 -11.39 7.98
N GLU A 134 -9.94 -11.57 7.19
CA GLU A 134 -10.54 -12.89 6.89
C GLU A 134 -9.52 -13.88 6.30
N ILE A 135 -8.61 -13.39 5.46
CA ILE A 135 -7.56 -14.22 4.82
C ILE A 135 -6.22 -14.23 5.58
N GLY A 136 -6.17 -13.63 6.78
CA GLY A 136 -4.97 -13.61 7.62
C GLY A 136 -3.82 -12.75 7.10
N LEU A 137 -4.09 -11.79 6.21
CA LEU A 137 -3.09 -10.87 5.65
C LEU A 137 -3.08 -9.49 6.31
N TRP A 138 -3.83 -9.29 7.39
CA TRP A 138 -3.84 -8.03 8.15
C TRP A 138 -3.16 -8.22 9.51
N ASP A 139 -2.23 -7.33 9.85
CA ASP A 139 -1.52 -7.39 11.13
C ASP A 139 -2.45 -7.03 12.29
N LYS A 140 -2.31 -7.77 13.40
CA LYS A 140 -3.02 -7.49 14.66
C LYS A 140 -2.48 -6.24 15.34
#